data_AF-A0A7Y8LN78-F1
#
_entry.id   AF-A0A7Y8LN78-F1
#
_cell.length_a   1.000
_cell.length_b   1.000
_cell.length_c   1.000
_cell.angle_alpha   90.00
_cell.angle_beta   90.00
_cell.angle_gamma   90.00
#
_symmetry.space_group_name_H-M   'P 1'
#
loop_
_entity.id
_entity.type
_entity.pdbx_description
1 polymer ?
#
loop_
_entity_poly.entity_id
_entity_poly.type
_entity_poly.pdbx_seq_one_letter_code
_entity_poly.pdbx_strand_id
1 'polypeptide(L)'
;MKNILPLSAEDFALFQELLIGASGLYFEESKSQFLQLALYQRLQHRGYDSYREYYNLLKFHPEGRLEMRELLDLITIGETYFFRNKPQFDVLMKFVLPEIVQRKMYSRDKSIRVWSAGCSAGDEPYSIAIAIMEAVPFYEEWKISILGTDINRNALACAEEARYGEKSIAHLPKEYLEKYFEIRGSTYRLKENVKELVHLEYHNLAKDPFVHQGMQNVDIIFCRNVIIYFDPQTTRRVIENFYDCLLQDGYLFLGHAETLWQVTNKFEGIEFPQTFTYKKRLGPLQEEAMRPFMAVPEIGFEALTSVTKTEAENRLLPESFRIQPQGKPGFLEGAQTPPPRAEREPDFQEKIESAYYKATLCLREIKDQSPLSQADRLMVQDENDIRACLNQATLLANEAKYKEAAEILAKVVEVDNLSVEAYYLLGVLSYKSGDLEGAQTHFRKVIYVDPDSVLAYFNLGNIYLYQKRFSEAAREFRNAIRLLERRPKDEQVKFCEDFTVEFLLRACRNTLVEISKRGEGYERTG
;
A
#
# COMPACT_ATOMS: atom_id res chain seq x y z
N MET A 1 -36.30 12.87 19.67
CA MET A 1 -34.98 13.30 19.15
C MET A 1 -34.83 14.77 19.54
N LYS A 2 -33.74 15.15 20.23
CA LYS A 2 -33.49 16.58 20.49
C LYS A 2 -33.31 17.30 19.15
N ASN A 3 -33.96 18.45 18.96
CA ASN A 3 -33.77 19.27 17.76
C ASN A 3 -32.31 19.75 17.73
N ILE A 4 -31.50 19.17 16.85
CA ILE A 4 -30.12 19.61 16.61
C ILE A 4 -30.17 20.90 15.80
N LEU A 5 -29.38 21.90 16.19
CA LEU A 5 -29.27 23.15 15.44
C LEU A 5 -28.70 22.85 14.03
N PRO A 6 -29.37 23.26 12.93
CA PRO A 6 -28.88 23.00 11.57
C PRO A 6 -27.61 23.81 11.29
N LEU A 7 -26.60 23.17 10.69
CA LEU A 7 -25.37 23.84 10.26
C LEU A 7 -25.56 24.39 8.85
N SER A 8 -25.47 25.71 8.68
CA SER A 8 -25.58 26.34 7.36
C SER A 8 -24.35 26.02 6.50
N ALA A 9 -24.47 26.11 5.18
CA ALA A 9 -23.33 25.90 4.27
C ALA A 9 -22.21 26.93 4.51
N GLU A 10 -22.57 28.17 4.86
CA GLU A 10 -21.62 29.23 5.20
C GLU A 10 -20.86 28.92 6.49
N ASP A 11 -21.57 28.50 7.55
CA ASP A 11 -20.94 28.10 8.81
C ASP A 11 -20.08 26.85 8.63
N PHE A 12 -20.54 25.88 7.84
CA PHE A 12 -19.76 24.69 7.51
C PHE A 12 -18.42 25.06 6.87
N ALA A 13 -18.43 25.92 5.85
CA ALA A 13 -17.20 26.39 5.19
C ALA A 13 -16.25 27.10 6.18
N LEU A 14 -16.79 27.90 7.10
CA LEU A 14 -15.99 28.58 8.13
C LEU A 14 -15.31 27.59 9.09
N PHE A 15 -16.05 26.60 9.60
CA PHE A 15 -15.45 25.57 10.46
C PHE A 15 -14.47 24.69 9.69
N GLN A 16 -14.76 24.36 8.44
CA GLN A 16 -13.84 23.60 7.59
C GLN A 16 -12.51 24.34 7.43
N GLU A 17 -12.52 25.62 7.08
CA GLU A 17 -11.31 26.44 6.98
C GLU A 17 -10.55 26.50 8.31
N LEU A 18 -11.27 26.68 9.42
CA LEU A 18 -10.67 26.73 10.76
C LEU A 18 -10.00 25.40 11.14
N LEU A 19 -10.64 24.27 10.84
CA LEU A 19 -10.12 22.93 11.14
C LEU A 19 -8.91 22.57 10.27
N ILE A 20 -8.92 22.92 8.98
CA ILE A 20 -7.73 22.81 8.11
C ILE A 20 -6.59 23.67 8.69
N GLY A 21 -6.91 24.91 9.10
CA GLY A 21 -5.97 25.82 9.73
C GLY A 21 -5.34 25.26 11.00
N ALA A 22 -6.11 24.57 11.84
CA ALA A 22 -5.67 24.04 13.13
C ALA A 22 -5.04 22.64 13.06
N SER A 23 -5.48 21.78 12.14
CA SER A 23 -5.16 20.34 12.14
C SER A 23 -4.80 19.76 10.77
N GLY A 24 -4.97 20.53 9.69
CA GLY A 24 -4.82 20.03 8.32
C GLY A 24 -5.96 19.11 7.85
N LEU A 25 -6.92 18.78 8.72
CA LEU A 25 -8.02 17.89 8.40
C LEU A 25 -9.05 18.58 7.51
N TYR A 26 -9.31 17.97 6.37
CA TYR A 26 -10.33 18.32 5.40
C TYR A 26 -11.57 17.45 5.62
N PHE A 27 -12.74 18.10 5.71
CA PHE A 27 -14.03 17.45 5.85
C PHE A 27 -14.86 17.66 4.59
N GLU A 28 -15.12 16.61 3.83
CA GLU A 28 -16.04 16.67 2.70
C GLU A 28 -17.47 17.03 3.15
N GLU A 29 -18.22 17.65 2.26
CA GLU A 29 -19.63 18.00 2.49
C GLU A 29 -20.50 16.76 2.80
N SER A 30 -20.12 15.60 2.23
CA SER A 30 -20.71 14.28 2.53
C SER A 30 -20.67 13.93 4.03
N LYS A 31 -19.71 14.45 4.78
CA LYS A 31 -19.52 14.24 6.22
C LYS A 31 -20.05 15.40 7.07
N SER A 32 -20.79 16.34 6.48
CA SER A 32 -21.32 17.53 7.17
C SER A 32 -22.19 17.17 8.39
N GLN A 33 -23.00 16.11 8.30
CA GLN A 33 -23.83 15.66 9.43
C GLN A 33 -22.99 15.21 10.63
N PHE A 34 -21.87 14.51 10.40
CA PHE A 34 -20.97 14.09 11.46
C PHE A 34 -20.30 15.30 12.13
N LEU A 35 -19.80 16.24 11.32
CA LEU A 35 -19.22 17.47 11.85
C LEU A 35 -20.25 18.30 12.63
N GLN A 36 -21.47 18.42 12.11
CA GLN A 36 -22.57 19.11 12.78
C GLN A 36 -22.87 18.51 14.17
N LEU A 37 -22.94 17.18 14.28
CA LEU A 37 -23.18 16.49 15.54
C LEU A 37 -22.08 16.82 16.58
N ALA A 38 -20.81 16.76 16.17
CA ALA A 38 -19.68 17.05 17.03
C ALA A 38 -19.65 18.54 17.45
N LEU A 39 -19.85 19.45 16.50
CA LEU A 39 -19.93 20.88 16.77
C LEU A 39 -21.07 21.20 17.73
N TYR A 40 -22.26 20.63 17.50
CA TYR A 40 -23.42 20.84 18.35
C TYR A 40 -23.18 20.33 19.78
N GLN A 41 -22.56 19.16 19.93
CA GLN A 41 -22.22 18.61 21.24
C GLN A 41 -21.28 19.53 22.02
N ARG A 42 -20.21 20.05 21.38
CA ARG A 42 -19.27 20.97 22.02
C ARG A 42 -19.89 22.34 22.31
N LEU A 43 -20.64 22.89 21.36
CA LEU A 43 -21.41 24.13 21.50
C LEU A 43 -22.33 24.08 22.72
N GLN A 44 -23.10 22.98 22.89
CA GLN A 44 -23.99 22.79 24.02
C GLN A 44 -23.24 22.63 25.34
N HIS A 45 -22.13 21.87 25.34
CA HIS A 45 -21.28 21.71 26.52
C HIS A 45 -20.71 23.05 27.01
N ARG A 46 -20.40 23.97 26.08
CA ARG A 46 -19.88 25.31 26.38
C ARG A 46 -20.97 26.36 26.62
N GLY A 47 -22.25 26.03 26.46
CA GLY A 47 -23.38 26.92 26.73
C GLY A 47 -23.59 28.01 25.68
N TYR A 48 -23.23 27.77 24.42
CA TYR A 48 -23.52 28.68 23.31
C TYR A 48 -24.82 28.26 22.59
N ASP A 49 -25.54 29.24 22.03
CA ASP A 49 -26.81 29.01 21.33
C ASP A 49 -26.68 29.06 19.80
N SER A 50 -25.53 29.53 19.29
CA SER A 50 -25.26 29.63 17.86
C SER A 50 -23.87 29.13 17.46
N TYR A 51 -23.79 28.58 16.25
CA TYR A 51 -22.52 28.15 15.64
C TYR A 51 -21.55 29.32 15.48
N ARG A 52 -22.04 30.53 15.22
CA ARG A 52 -21.21 31.73 15.03
C ARG A 52 -20.52 32.16 16.32
N GLU A 53 -21.22 32.10 17.46
CA GLU A 53 -20.61 32.40 18.77
C GLU A 53 -19.58 31.33 19.15
N TYR A 54 -19.89 30.06 18.91
CA TYR A 54 -18.94 28.97 19.13
C TYR A 54 -17.69 29.10 18.23
N TYR A 55 -17.86 29.49 16.96
CA TYR A 55 -16.74 29.81 16.07
C TYR A 55 -15.87 30.94 16.63
N ASN A 56 -16.49 32.01 17.16
CA ASN A 56 -15.77 33.13 17.75
C ASN A 56 -14.98 32.72 19.00
N LEU A 57 -15.53 31.81 19.82
CA LEU A 57 -14.78 31.19 20.93
C LEU A 57 -13.51 30.52 20.40
N LEU A 58 -13.65 29.61 19.43
CA LEU A 58 -12.51 28.85 18.90
C LEU A 58 -11.43 29.75 18.29
N LYS A 59 -11.84 30.83 17.60
CA LYS A 59 -10.92 31.68 16.82
C LYS A 59 -10.28 32.81 17.61
N PHE A 60 -11.04 33.45 18.52
CA PHE A 60 -10.62 34.72 19.12
C PHE A 60 -10.50 34.69 20.64
N HIS A 61 -11.13 33.73 21.33
CA HIS A 61 -11.07 33.67 22.79
C HIS A 61 -9.77 33.01 23.28
N PRO A 62 -9.20 33.41 24.44
CA PRO A 62 -8.01 32.77 25.00
C PRO A 62 -8.15 31.25 25.24
N GLU A 63 -9.35 30.80 25.59
CA GLU A 63 -9.67 29.37 25.78
C GLU A 63 -9.89 28.62 24.47
N GLY A 64 -9.96 29.31 23.32
CA GLY A 64 -10.27 28.71 22.02
C GLY A 64 -9.30 27.59 21.64
N ARG A 65 -8.02 27.70 22.05
CA ARG A 65 -7.03 26.63 21.83
C ARG A 65 -7.32 25.35 22.63
N LEU A 66 -7.82 25.46 23.86
CA LEU A 66 -8.19 24.29 24.66
C LEU A 66 -9.44 23.65 24.09
N GLU A 67 -10.45 24.47 23.75
CA GLU A 67 -11.69 23.96 23.17
C GLU A 67 -11.48 23.34 21.77
N MET A 68 -10.55 23.88 20.97
CA MET A 68 -10.17 23.28 19.69
C MET A 68 -9.61 21.87 19.88
N ARG A 69 -8.80 21.63 20.92
CA ARG A 69 -8.28 20.28 21.21
C ARG A 69 -9.40 19.30 21.50
N GLU A 70 -10.34 19.71 22.34
CA GLU A 70 -11.52 18.91 22.69
C GLU A 70 -12.40 18.59 21.49
N LEU A 71 -12.59 19.56 20.58
CA LEU A 71 -13.31 19.34 19.33
C LEU A 71 -12.56 18.36 18.43
N LEU A 72 -11.24 18.50 18.30
CA LEU A 72 -10.41 17.59 17.50
C LEU A 72 -10.49 16.16 18.01
N ASP A 73 -10.39 15.95 19.33
CA ASP A 73 -10.47 14.62 19.95
C ASP A 73 -11.85 13.95 19.68
N LEU A 74 -12.92 14.74 19.51
CA LEU A 74 -14.26 14.25 19.18
C LEU A 74 -14.44 13.90 17.70
N ILE A 75 -13.83 14.65 16.78
CA ILE A 75 -14.02 14.47 15.33
C ILE A 75 -13.01 13.51 14.68
N THR A 76 -11.98 13.09 15.40
CA THR A 76 -10.88 12.23 14.89
C THR A 76 -10.96 10.78 15.35
N ILE A 77 -12.16 10.23 15.51
CA ILE A 77 -12.34 8.84 15.95
C ILE A 77 -11.97 7.89 14.81
N GLY A 78 -10.84 7.19 14.96
CA GLY A 78 -10.35 6.19 14.03
C GLY A 78 -10.81 4.78 14.39
N GLU A 79 -11.38 4.05 13.44
CA GLU A 79 -11.50 2.60 13.56
C GLU A 79 -10.13 1.96 13.31
N THR A 80 -9.65 1.19 14.28
CA THR A 80 -8.38 0.46 14.20
C THR A 80 -8.51 -0.91 14.88
N TYR A 81 -7.66 -1.85 14.49
CA TYR A 81 -7.60 -3.20 15.03
C TYR A 81 -6.23 -3.82 14.77
N PHE A 82 -5.88 -4.83 15.56
CA PHE A 82 -4.59 -5.49 15.49
C PHE A 82 -4.37 -6.14 14.12
N PHE A 83 -3.15 -6.00 13.58
CA PHE A 83 -2.74 -6.53 12.27
C PHE A 83 -3.68 -6.11 11.12
N ARG A 84 -4.24 -4.90 11.18
CA ARG A 84 -5.03 -4.31 10.10
C ARG A 84 -4.26 -4.38 8.79
N ASN A 85 -4.87 -4.92 7.75
CA ASN A 85 -4.21 -5.30 6.49
C ASN A 85 -3.10 -6.34 6.68
N LYS A 86 -3.50 -7.61 6.83
CA LYS A 86 -2.56 -8.73 6.95
C LYS A 86 -1.49 -8.72 5.83
N PRO A 87 -1.85 -8.38 4.57
CA PRO A 87 -0.99 -7.82 3.53
C PRO A 87 0.39 -7.32 3.94
N GLN A 88 0.32 -6.16 4.57
CA GLN A 88 1.46 -5.31 4.92
C GLN A 88 2.25 -5.86 6.09
N PHE A 89 1.58 -6.50 7.05
CA PHE A 89 2.28 -7.14 8.16
C PHE A 89 3.02 -8.40 7.71
N ASP A 90 2.48 -9.16 6.75
CA ASP A 90 3.21 -10.27 6.14
C ASP A 90 4.46 -9.77 5.41
N VAL A 91 4.36 -8.65 4.68
CA VAL A 91 5.52 -8.00 4.05
C VAL A 91 6.53 -7.50 5.08
N LEU A 92 6.06 -6.85 6.14
CA LEU A 92 6.89 -6.37 7.23
C LEU A 92 7.71 -7.52 7.82
N MET A 93 7.06 -8.62 8.19
CA MET A 93 7.67 -9.75 8.88
C MET A 93 8.56 -10.61 7.99
N LYS A 94 8.14 -10.88 6.74
CA LYS A 94 8.85 -11.83 5.88
C LYS A 94 9.94 -11.20 5.01
N PHE A 95 9.89 -9.88 4.81
CA PHE A 95 10.81 -9.20 3.89
C PHE A 95 11.50 -7.99 4.53
N VAL A 96 10.74 -7.02 5.04
CA VAL A 96 11.30 -5.73 5.48
C VAL A 96 12.16 -5.87 6.74
N LEU A 97 11.66 -6.53 7.79
CA LEU A 97 12.42 -6.74 9.02
C LEU A 97 13.67 -7.61 8.79
N PRO A 98 13.61 -8.75 8.06
CA PRO A 98 14.80 -9.51 7.70
C PRO A 98 15.85 -8.70 6.92
N GLU A 99 15.44 -7.88 5.94
CA GLU A 99 16.34 -7.01 5.17
C GLU A 99 17.04 -5.99 6.07
N ILE A 100 16.28 -5.31 6.92
CA ILE A 100 16.82 -4.33 7.88
C ILE A 100 17.82 -5.02 8.80
N VAL A 101 17.44 -6.17 9.37
CA VAL A 101 18.30 -6.96 10.25
C VAL A 101 19.61 -7.32 9.57
N GLN A 102 19.57 -7.83 8.33
CA GLN A 102 20.76 -8.21 7.57
C GLN A 102 21.69 -7.01 7.34
N ARG A 103 21.12 -5.88 6.90
CA ARG A 103 21.88 -4.64 6.65
C ARG A 103 22.53 -4.09 7.92
N LYS A 104 21.78 -4.10 9.02
CA LYS A 104 22.18 -3.61 10.34
C LYS A 104 23.23 -4.50 11.02
N MET A 105 23.17 -5.81 10.79
CA MET A 105 24.23 -6.74 11.19
C MET A 105 25.57 -6.42 10.50
N TYR A 106 25.54 -6.13 9.20
CA TYR A 106 26.74 -5.77 8.45
C TYR A 106 27.39 -4.48 8.96
N SER A 107 26.59 -3.45 9.29
CA SER A 107 27.06 -2.20 9.86
C SER A 107 27.33 -2.23 11.37
N ARG A 108 27.09 -3.37 12.03
CA ARG A 108 27.18 -3.57 13.49
C ARG A 108 26.30 -2.60 14.31
N ASP A 109 25.19 -2.15 13.73
CA ASP A 109 24.18 -1.32 14.39
C ASP A 109 22.97 -2.18 14.77
N LYS A 110 22.92 -2.70 16.00
CA LYS A 110 21.76 -3.48 16.50
C LYS A 110 20.59 -2.57 16.92
N SER A 111 20.16 -1.64 16.07
CA SER A 111 19.00 -0.79 16.37
C SER A 111 17.95 -0.77 15.25
N ILE A 112 16.69 -0.82 15.68
CA ILE A 112 15.51 -0.75 14.81
C ILE A 112 14.58 0.33 15.37
N ARG A 113 14.32 1.36 14.57
CA ARG A 113 13.40 2.44 14.92
C ARG A 113 12.20 2.43 13.99
N VAL A 114 11.01 2.43 14.57
CA VAL A 114 9.75 2.49 13.82
C VAL A 114 8.91 3.66 14.31
N TRP A 115 8.21 4.33 13.40
CA TRP A 115 7.25 5.37 13.73
C TRP A 115 5.88 5.06 13.13
N SER A 116 4.87 4.81 13.97
CA SER A 116 3.46 4.76 13.59
C SER A 116 2.84 6.15 13.78
N ALA A 117 2.63 6.83 12.66
CA ALA A 117 2.08 8.18 12.55
C ALA A 117 0.57 8.10 12.31
N GLY A 118 -0.23 8.56 13.28
CA GLY A 118 -1.68 8.37 13.34
C GLY A 118 -2.06 7.02 13.94
N CYS A 119 -1.50 6.70 15.11
CA CYS A 119 -1.58 5.38 15.73
C CYS A 119 -2.92 5.04 16.40
N SER A 120 -3.84 6.00 16.52
CA SER A 120 -5.15 5.85 17.14
C SER A 120 -5.06 5.21 18.54
N ALA A 121 -5.84 4.17 18.84
CA ALA A 121 -5.88 3.46 20.13
C ALA A 121 -4.72 2.47 20.36
N GLY A 122 -3.63 2.58 19.57
CA GLY A 122 -2.39 1.84 19.78
C GLY A 122 -2.33 0.46 19.12
N ASP A 123 -3.42 -0.01 18.50
CA ASP A 123 -3.46 -1.32 17.85
C ASP A 123 -2.34 -1.50 16.80
N GLU A 124 -2.02 -0.44 16.03
CA GLU A 124 -0.95 -0.47 15.02
C GLU A 124 0.46 -0.56 15.63
N PRO A 125 0.93 0.36 16.50
CA PRO A 125 2.27 0.27 17.06
C PRO A 125 2.48 -1.00 17.89
N TYR A 126 1.44 -1.52 18.57
CA TYR A 126 1.56 -2.81 19.25
C TYR A 126 1.56 -4.01 18.30
N SER A 127 0.86 -3.95 17.16
CA SER A 127 0.99 -4.97 16.10
C SER A 127 2.39 -4.98 15.51
N ILE A 128 3.00 -3.80 15.32
CA ILE A 128 4.40 -3.67 14.89
C ILE A 128 5.34 -4.27 15.93
N ALA A 129 5.13 -4.00 17.22
CA ALA A 129 5.91 -4.58 18.30
C ALA A 129 5.88 -6.11 18.27
N ILE A 130 4.67 -6.70 18.18
CA ILE A 130 4.49 -8.15 18.05
C ILE A 130 5.18 -8.67 16.79
N ALA A 131 5.02 -8.01 15.65
CA ALA A 131 5.66 -8.40 14.39
C ALA A 131 7.21 -8.43 14.50
N ILE A 132 7.80 -7.46 15.21
CA ILE A 132 9.25 -7.44 15.49
C ILE A 132 9.65 -8.61 16.38
N MET A 133 8.92 -8.86 17.47
CA MET A 133 9.20 -9.97 18.39
C MET A 133 9.10 -11.35 17.73
N GLU A 134 8.27 -11.48 16.69
CA GLU A 134 8.07 -12.71 15.93
C GLU A 134 9.09 -12.89 14.79
N ALA A 135 9.47 -11.81 14.11
CA ALA A 135 10.29 -11.88 12.90
C ALA A 135 11.79 -11.63 13.13
N VAL A 136 12.18 -10.94 14.20
CA VAL A 136 13.58 -10.58 14.49
C VAL A 136 14.19 -11.60 15.45
N PRO A 137 15.21 -12.38 15.03
CA PRO A 137 15.89 -13.33 15.92
C PRO A 137 16.59 -12.61 17.07
N PHE A 138 16.42 -13.13 18.28
CA PHE A 138 16.99 -12.57 19.52
C PHE A 138 16.70 -11.07 19.65
N TYR A 139 15.44 -10.67 19.40
CA TYR A 139 15.03 -9.26 19.38
C TYR A 139 15.40 -8.53 20.69
N GLU A 140 15.53 -9.24 21.80
CA GLU A 140 15.96 -8.73 23.10
C GLU A 140 17.40 -8.18 23.09
N GLU A 141 18.24 -8.64 22.16
CA GLU A 141 19.60 -8.11 21.94
C GLU A 141 19.61 -6.83 21.09
N TRP A 142 18.47 -6.43 20.52
CA TRP A 142 18.34 -5.25 19.69
C TRP A 142 17.81 -4.06 20.49
N LYS A 143 18.34 -2.88 20.18
CA LYS A 143 17.76 -1.61 20.63
C LYS A 143 16.56 -1.27 19.74
N ILE A 144 15.39 -1.74 20.13
CA ILE A 144 14.11 -1.49 19.45
C ILE A 144 13.44 -0.25 20.05
N SER A 145 12.93 0.64 19.21
CA SER A 145 12.14 1.80 19.63
C SER A 145 10.99 2.01 18.65
N ILE A 146 9.76 1.92 19.14
CA ILE A 146 8.56 2.17 18.34
C ILE A 146 7.90 3.43 18.88
N LEU A 147 7.85 4.49 18.07
CA LEU A 147 7.11 5.71 18.39
C LEU A 147 5.70 5.59 17.80
N GLY A 148 4.66 5.68 18.61
CA GLY A 148 3.28 5.87 18.16
C GLY A 148 2.88 7.32 18.39
N THR A 149 2.40 8.03 17.37
CA THR A 149 1.90 9.39 17.55
C THR A 149 0.49 9.58 17.03
N ASP A 150 -0.31 10.40 17.70
CA ASP A 150 -1.64 10.78 17.22
C ASP A 150 -2.00 12.23 17.61
N ILE A 151 -2.98 12.79 16.90
CA ILE A 151 -3.59 14.07 17.25
C ILE A 151 -4.69 13.88 18.31
N ASN A 152 -5.28 12.68 18.39
CA ASN A 152 -6.35 12.36 19.33
C ASN A 152 -5.80 11.91 20.68
N ARG A 153 -5.96 12.74 21.71
CA ARG A 153 -5.45 12.46 23.06
C ARG A 153 -6.22 11.36 23.78
N ASN A 154 -7.52 11.24 23.50
CA ASN A 154 -8.33 10.18 24.08
C ASN A 154 -7.91 8.82 23.52
N ALA A 155 -7.60 8.76 22.22
CA ALA A 155 -7.07 7.54 21.60
C ALA A 155 -5.70 7.16 22.18
N LEU A 156 -4.80 8.14 22.37
CA LEU A 156 -3.50 7.91 23.02
C LEU A 156 -3.66 7.42 24.47
N ALA A 157 -4.59 7.98 25.24
CA ALA A 157 -4.87 7.50 26.60
C ALA A 157 -5.36 6.04 26.60
N CYS A 158 -6.22 5.66 25.65
CA CYS A 158 -6.63 4.27 25.47
C CYS A 158 -5.45 3.36 25.07
N ALA A 159 -4.56 3.85 24.22
CA ALA A 159 -3.34 3.14 23.81
C ALA A 159 -2.42 2.88 25.02
N GLU A 160 -2.20 3.88 25.89
CA GLU A 160 -1.42 3.75 27.12
C GLU A 160 -2.00 2.72 28.09
N GLU A 161 -3.33 2.63 28.19
CA GLU A 161 -3.98 1.59 28.99
C GLU A 161 -3.74 0.18 28.41
N ALA A 162 -3.60 0.07 27.09
CA ALA A 162 -3.43 -1.16 26.32
C ALA A 162 -4.46 -2.25 26.69
N ARG A 163 -5.72 -1.82 26.78
CA ARG A 163 -6.89 -2.66 27.06
C ARG A 163 -7.82 -2.65 25.87
N TYR A 164 -8.14 -3.85 25.39
CA TYR A 164 -8.86 -4.05 24.14
C TYR A 164 -10.09 -4.91 24.35
N GLY A 165 -11.10 -4.68 23.50
CA GLY A 165 -12.28 -5.54 23.40
C GLY A 165 -12.16 -6.52 22.24
N GLU A 166 -13.16 -7.40 22.10
CA GLU A 166 -13.19 -8.46 21.08
C GLU A 166 -13.01 -7.94 19.64
N LYS A 167 -13.58 -6.77 19.32
CA LYS A 167 -13.49 -6.18 17.97
C LYS A 167 -12.04 -5.88 17.55
N SER A 168 -11.22 -5.36 18.46
CA SER A 168 -9.82 -5.02 18.18
C SER A 168 -8.95 -6.26 17.93
N ILE A 169 -9.31 -7.40 18.53
CA ILE A 169 -8.53 -8.64 18.47
C ILE A 169 -9.12 -9.68 17.50
N ALA A 170 -10.24 -9.40 16.84
CA ALA A 170 -11.01 -10.34 16.04
C ALA A 170 -10.20 -11.02 14.91
N HIS A 171 -9.14 -10.36 14.41
CA HIS A 171 -8.31 -10.84 13.32
C HIS A 171 -6.95 -11.38 13.77
N LEU A 172 -6.67 -11.41 15.07
CA LEU A 172 -5.43 -11.97 15.61
C LEU A 172 -5.46 -13.51 15.60
N PRO A 173 -4.37 -14.18 15.17
CA PRO A 173 -4.21 -15.61 15.40
C PRO A 173 -4.28 -15.94 16.89
N LYS A 174 -4.84 -17.11 17.22
CA LYS A 174 -4.97 -17.55 18.61
C LYS A 174 -3.62 -17.65 19.32
N GLU A 175 -2.57 -18.06 18.61
CA GLU A 175 -1.23 -18.16 19.19
C GLU A 175 -0.73 -16.80 19.69
N TYR A 176 -1.01 -15.72 18.95
CA TYR A 176 -0.61 -14.37 19.36
C TYR A 176 -1.43 -13.86 20.53
N LEU A 177 -2.72 -14.20 20.58
CA LEU A 177 -3.57 -13.86 21.70
C LEU A 177 -3.05 -14.47 23.01
N GLU A 178 -2.70 -15.77 22.99
CA GLU A 178 -2.16 -16.47 24.16
C GLU A 178 -0.76 -15.97 24.56
N LYS A 179 0.08 -15.68 23.56
CA LYS A 179 1.47 -15.25 23.78
C LYS A 179 1.57 -13.82 24.28
N TYR A 180 0.74 -12.90 23.80
CA TYR A 180 0.92 -11.45 24.01
C TYR A 180 -0.15 -10.76 24.84
N PHE A 181 -1.25 -11.44 25.18
CA PHE A 181 -2.33 -10.86 25.97
C PHE A 181 -2.60 -11.63 27.27
N GLU A 182 -3.07 -10.89 28.26
CA GLU A 182 -3.75 -11.41 29.45
C GLU A 182 -5.27 -11.28 29.23
N ILE A 183 -5.98 -12.39 29.26
CA ILE A 183 -7.43 -12.43 29.01
C ILE A 183 -8.16 -12.43 30.34
N ARG A 184 -9.05 -11.45 30.55
CA ARG A 184 -9.92 -11.36 31.73
C ARG A 184 -11.36 -11.09 31.30
N GLY A 185 -12.17 -12.15 31.22
CA GLY A 185 -13.54 -12.05 30.69
C GLY A 185 -13.52 -11.59 29.22
N SER A 186 -14.19 -10.48 28.93
CA SER A 186 -14.25 -9.87 27.59
C SER A 186 -13.19 -8.77 27.38
N THR A 187 -12.21 -8.64 28.28
CA THR A 187 -11.13 -7.66 28.20
C THR A 187 -9.80 -8.35 27.94
N TYR A 188 -9.08 -7.82 26.95
CA TYR A 188 -7.77 -8.30 26.52
C TYR A 188 -6.74 -7.23 26.86
N ARG A 189 -5.83 -7.53 27.80
CA ARG A 189 -4.78 -6.59 28.19
C ARG A 189 -3.46 -7.02 27.58
N LEU A 190 -2.75 -6.10 26.92
CA LEU A 190 -1.42 -6.41 26.38
C LEU A 190 -0.42 -6.65 27.51
N LYS A 191 0.46 -7.65 27.35
CA LYS A 191 1.54 -7.93 28.31
C LYS A 191 2.58 -6.82 28.30
N GLU A 192 3.19 -6.57 29.46
CA GLU A 192 4.08 -5.42 29.68
C GLU A 192 5.32 -5.43 28.77
N ASN A 193 5.87 -6.62 28.50
CA ASN A 193 7.02 -6.78 27.62
C ASN A 193 6.77 -6.31 26.17
N VAL A 194 5.51 -6.30 25.70
CA VAL A 194 5.16 -5.71 24.39
C VAL A 194 4.99 -4.20 24.54
N LYS A 195 4.36 -3.76 25.64
CA LYS A 195 4.10 -2.35 25.92
C LYS A 195 5.38 -1.53 25.99
N GLU A 196 6.40 -2.06 26.66
CA GLU A 196 7.69 -1.38 26.87
C GLU A 196 8.45 -1.07 25.58
N LEU A 197 8.12 -1.73 24.45
CA LEU A 197 8.72 -1.44 23.14
C LEU A 197 8.13 -0.20 22.47
N VAL A 198 6.97 0.27 22.93
CA VAL A 198 6.20 1.36 22.32
C VAL A 198 6.19 2.58 23.23
N HIS A 199 6.55 3.72 22.67
CA HIS A 199 6.42 5.02 23.29
C HIS A 199 5.36 5.84 22.55
N LEU A 200 4.39 6.38 23.28
CA LEU A 200 3.27 7.12 22.73
C LEU A 200 3.44 8.62 22.98
N GLU A 201 3.19 9.43 21.97
CA GLU A 201 3.33 10.89 22.05
C GLU A 201 2.23 11.60 21.26
N TYR A 202 1.81 12.77 21.73
CA TYR A 202 0.95 13.62 20.94
C TYR A 202 1.74 14.26 19.79
N HIS A 203 1.22 14.19 18.57
CA HIS A 203 1.81 14.93 17.45
C HIS A 203 0.76 15.26 16.38
N ASN A 204 0.70 16.53 15.99
CA ASN A 204 -0.07 16.97 14.85
C ASN A 204 0.82 17.02 13.59
N LEU A 205 0.75 15.96 12.77
CA LEU A 205 1.51 15.85 11.50
C LEU A 205 1.39 17.08 10.61
N ALA A 206 0.24 17.75 10.63
CA ALA A 206 -0.01 18.90 9.79
C ALA A 206 0.54 20.22 10.35
N LYS A 207 0.95 20.34 11.62
CA LYS A 207 1.35 21.65 12.18
C LYS A 207 2.61 21.59 13.02
N ASP A 208 2.84 20.49 13.72
CA ASP A 208 3.94 20.40 14.65
C ASP A 208 5.26 20.13 13.90
N PRO A 209 6.39 20.63 14.42
CA PRO A 209 7.70 20.35 13.85
C PRO A 209 8.14 18.90 14.12
N PHE A 210 8.81 18.28 13.15
CA PHE A 210 9.21 16.87 13.19
C PHE A 210 10.56 16.72 13.92
N VAL A 211 10.65 17.20 15.17
CA VAL A 211 11.92 17.34 15.90
C VAL A 211 12.10 16.32 17.04
N HIS A 212 11.10 15.47 17.31
CA HIS A 212 11.23 14.45 18.35
C HIS A 212 12.35 13.46 18.01
N GLN A 213 13.15 13.06 19.00
CA GLN A 213 14.27 12.13 18.77
C GLN A 213 13.82 10.80 18.16
N GLY A 214 12.61 10.33 18.51
CA GLY A 214 12.02 9.11 17.94
C GLY A 214 11.57 9.24 16.48
N MET A 215 11.45 10.47 15.95
CA MET A 215 11.11 10.73 14.54
C MET A 215 12.35 10.82 13.65
N GLN A 216 13.56 10.84 14.22
CA GLN A 216 14.79 11.04 13.47
C GLN A 216 15.53 9.72 13.24
N ASN A 217 16.05 9.55 12.02
CA ASN A 217 16.79 8.36 11.61
C ASN A 217 15.96 7.08 11.81
N VAL A 218 14.72 7.08 11.31
CA VAL A 218 13.78 5.97 11.46
C VAL A 218 14.00 4.95 10.35
N ASP A 219 13.95 3.66 10.67
CA ASP A 219 14.07 2.58 9.67
C ASP A 219 12.74 2.37 8.94
N ILE A 220 11.60 2.50 9.64
CA ILE A 220 10.27 2.28 9.09
C ILE A 220 9.28 3.34 9.59
N ILE A 221 8.52 3.96 8.69
CA ILE A 221 7.35 4.78 9.03
C ILE A 221 6.08 4.06 8.57
N PHE A 222 5.09 3.95 9.45
CA PHE A 222 3.71 3.62 9.13
C PHE A 222 2.89 4.91 9.20
N CYS A 223 2.18 5.26 8.14
CA CYS A 223 1.22 6.37 8.13
C CYS A 223 0.02 5.94 7.29
N ARG A 224 -0.89 5.18 7.90
CA ARG A 224 -1.92 4.42 7.19
C ARG A 224 -3.31 4.93 7.54
N ASN A 225 -4.10 5.23 6.52
CA ASN A 225 -5.46 5.77 6.67
C ASN A 225 -5.49 7.11 7.41
N VAL A 226 -4.49 7.96 7.18
CA VAL A 226 -4.34 9.28 7.81
C VAL A 226 -4.29 10.39 6.76
N ILE A 227 -3.46 10.22 5.72
CA ILE A 227 -3.25 11.28 4.74
C ILE A 227 -4.48 11.52 3.85
N ILE A 228 -5.41 10.57 3.79
CA ILE A 228 -6.73 10.75 3.14
C ILE A 228 -7.55 11.90 3.72
N TYR A 229 -7.23 12.34 4.95
CA TYR A 229 -7.91 13.47 5.57
C TYR A 229 -7.21 14.81 5.31
N PHE A 230 -6.06 14.83 4.64
CA PHE A 230 -5.30 16.05 4.41
C PHE A 230 -5.58 16.64 3.03
N ASP A 231 -5.52 17.96 2.93
CA ASP A 231 -5.46 18.63 1.63
C ASP A 231 -4.15 18.27 0.89
N PRO A 232 -4.08 18.44 -0.44
CA PRO A 232 -2.89 18.07 -1.22
C PRO A 232 -1.59 18.78 -0.80
N GLN A 233 -1.65 20.02 -0.32
CA GLN A 233 -0.47 20.77 0.11
C GLN A 233 0.04 20.24 1.46
N THR A 234 -0.88 19.99 2.40
CA THR A 234 -0.55 19.36 3.68
C THR A 234 0.04 17.97 3.46
N THR A 235 -0.57 17.16 2.59
CA THR A 235 -0.06 15.82 2.23
C THR A 235 1.37 15.89 1.73
N ARG A 236 1.67 16.77 0.77
CA ARG A 236 3.03 16.90 0.21
C ARG A 236 4.06 17.24 1.29
N ARG A 237 3.76 18.20 2.15
CA ARG A 237 4.68 18.60 3.24
C ARG A 237 4.90 17.48 4.26
N VAL A 238 3.85 16.74 4.63
CA VAL A 238 3.98 15.60 5.55
C VAL A 238 4.89 14.52 4.95
N ILE A 239 4.69 14.19 3.66
CA ILE A 239 5.52 13.20 2.97
C ILE A 239 6.98 13.67 2.82
N GLU A 240 7.21 14.97 2.57
CA GLU A 240 8.57 15.54 2.56
C GLU A 240 9.25 15.41 3.93
N ASN A 241 8.54 15.72 5.02
CA ASN A 241 9.09 15.54 6.36
C ASN A 241 9.36 14.07 6.69
N PHE A 242 8.48 13.14 6.27
CA PHE A 242 8.75 11.70 6.40
C PHE A 242 10.00 11.28 5.64
N TYR A 243 10.20 11.81 4.43
CA TYR A 243 11.42 11.56 3.66
C TYR A 243 12.65 12.00 4.45
N ASP A 244 12.64 13.17 5.08
CA ASP A 244 13.77 13.67 5.85
C ASP A 244 14.02 12.86 7.14
N CYS A 245 12.95 12.38 7.77
CA CYS A 245 12.98 11.56 8.99
C CYS A 245 13.50 10.12 8.76
N LEU A 246 13.25 9.55 7.58
CA LEU A 246 13.66 8.20 7.23
C LEU A 246 15.17 8.09 6.99
N LEU A 247 15.76 6.99 7.46
CA LEU A 247 17.10 6.60 7.05
C LEU A 247 17.14 6.29 5.54
N GLN A 248 18.36 6.37 5.00
CA GLN A 248 18.64 5.78 3.71
C GLN A 248 18.26 4.29 3.72
N ASP A 249 17.55 3.85 2.68
CA ASP A 249 16.95 2.51 2.58
C ASP A 249 15.87 2.21 3.63
N GLY A 250 15.30 3.24 4.26
CA GLY A 250 14.14 3.14 5.14
C GLY A 250 12.82 2.99 4.38
N TYR A 251 11.82 2.41 5.04
CA TYR A 251 10.52 2.05 4.45
C TYR A 251 9.39 2.95 4.92
N LEU A 252 8.44 3.24 4.03
CA LEU A 252 7.20 3.96 4.31
C LEU A 252 5.99 3.11 3.90
N PHE A 253 5.17 2.76 4.88
CA PHE A 253 3.90 2.05 4.70
C PHE A 253 2.74 3.05 4.72
N LEU A 254 1.95 3.07 3.65
CA LEU A 254 0.69 3.83 3.55
C LEU A 254 -0.51 2.88 3.49
N GLY A 255 -1.72 3.39 3.72
CA GLY A 255 -2.96 2.62 3.57
C GLY A 255 -3.21 2.22 2.12
N HIS A 256 -4.07 1.22 1.88
CA HIS A 256 -4.29 0.68 0.52
C HIS A 256 -4.81 1.70 -0.51
N ALA A 257 -5.58 2.69 -0.05
CA ALA A 257 -6.12 3.75 -0.89
C ALA A 257 -5.16 4.95 -1.01
N GLU A 258 -4.06 4.93 -0.29
CA GLU A 258 -3.11 6.04 -0.20
C GLU A 258 -1.93 5.80 -1.13
N THR A 259 -1.67 6.75 -2.02
CA THR A 259 -0.59 6.66 -3.00
C THR A 259 0.21 7.95 -3.05
N LEU A 260 1.52 7.83 -3.31
CA LEU A 260 2.40 8.97 -3.56
C LEU A 260 2.33 9.49 -5.00
N TRP A 261 1.52 8.87 -5.85
CA TRP A 261 1.30 9.31 -7.22
C TRP A 261 0.79 10.77 -7.24
N GLN A 262 1.45 11.64 -8.00
CA GLN A 262 1.26 13.11 -8.02
C GLN A 262 1.64 13.88 -6.72
N VAL A 263 2.10 13.21 -5.68
CA VAL A 263 2.61 13.85 -4.46
C VAL A 263 4.11 14.12 -4.58
N THR A 264 4.91 13.07 -4.82
CA THR A 264 6.38 13.13 -4.92
C THR A 264 6.94 11.91 -5.68
N ASN A 265 8.15 12.03 -6.23
CA ASN A 265 8.90 10.95 -6.87
C ASN A 265 10.17 10.55 -6.09
N LYS A 266 10.35 11.05 -4.85
CA LYS A 266 11.53 10.79 -4.02
C LYS A 266 11.59 9.36 -3.45
N PHE A 267 10.47 8.63 -3.50
CA PHE A 267 10.37 7.27 -3.00
C PHE A 267 10.29 6.27 -4.16
N GLU A 268 10.92 5.12 -3.97
CA GLU A 268 10.75 3.95 -4.83
C GLU A 268 9.57 3.12 -4.30
N GLY A 269 8.60 2.83 -5.17
CA GLY A 269 7.51 1.89 -4.84
C GLY A 269 8.03 0.46 -4.95
N ILE A 270 7.80 -0.34 -3.91
CA ILE A 270 8.11 -1.77 -3.87
C ILE A 270 6.80 -2.52 -3.79
N GLU A 271 6.51 -3.28 -4.84
CA GLU A 271 5.28 -4.06 -4.95
C GLU A 271 5.46 -5.47 -4.39
N PHE A 272 4.41 -5.96 -3.74
CA PHE A 272 4.31 -7.31 -3.19
C PHE A 272 2.96 -7.91 -3.58
N PRO A 273 2.79 -9.24 -3.51
CA PRO A 273 1.48 -9.84 -3.66
C PRO A 273 0.46 -9.20 -2.69
N GLN A 274 -0.60 -8.61 -3.23
CA GLN A 274 -1.72 -7.99 -2.50
C GLN A 274 -1.40 -6.68 -1.76
N THR A 275 -0.19 -6.13 -1.84
CA THR A 275 0.13 -4.83 -1.22
C THR A 275 1.38 -4.18 -1.80
N PHE A 276 1.69 -2.95 -1.40
CA PHE A 276 2.91 -2.25 -1.76
C PHE A 276 3.40 -1.41 -0.58
N THR A 277 4.67 -1.02 -0.64
CA THR A 277 5.33 -0.11 0.32
C THR A 277 6.25 0.81 -0.45
N TYR A 278 6.75 1.86 0.20
CA TYR A 278 7.73 2.78 -0.38
C TYR A 278 9.09 2.63 0.30
N LYS A 279 10.19 2.86 -0.41
CA LYS A 279 11.56 2.87 0.13
C LYS A 279 12.29 4.16 -0.25
N LYS A 280 13.02 4.73 0.71
CA LYS A 280 13.86 5.91 0.49
C LYS A 280 15.20 5.49 -0.14
N ARG A 281 15.57 6.08 -1.28
CA ARG A 281 16.90 5.91 -1.89
C ARG A 281 17.58 7.24 -2.22
N LEU A 282 18.90 7.33 -1.99
CA LEU A 282 19.73 8.49 -2.32
C LEU A 282 20.31 8.32 -3.74
N GLY A 283 19.96 9.26 -4.63
CA GLY A 283 20.44 9.33 -6.01
C GLY A 283 19.27 9.55 -6.98
N PRO A 284 19.49 10.06 -8.22
CA PRO A 284 18.55 9.74 -9.29
C PRO A 284 18.48 8.22 -9.34
N LEU A 285 17.27 7.65 -9.39
CA LEU A 285 17.04 6.19 -9.44
C LEU A 285 18.03 5.58 -10.44
N GLN A 286 19.13 5.01 -9.94
CA GLN A 286 20.14 4.37 -10.78
C GLN A 286 19.52 3.07 -11.25
N GLU A 287 19.38 2.94 -12.56
CA GLU A 287 18.71 1.86 -13.27
C GLU A 287 19.23 0.44 -12.93
N GLU A 288 20.35 0.34 -12.20
CA GLU A 288 21.04 -0.91 -11.89
C GLU A 288 20.71 -1.53 -10.51
N ALA A 289 19.90 -0.87 -9.67
CA ALA A 289 19.45 -1.40 -8.36
C ALA A 289 18.07 -2.09 -8.37
N MET A 290 17.38 -2.13 -9.51
CA MET A 290 16.20 -2.96 -9.78
C MET A 290 16.65 -4.31 -10.37
N ARG A 291 17.25 -5.17 -9.53
CA ARG A 291 17.28 -6.60 -9.82
C ARG A 291 16.12 -7.25 -9.07
N PRO A 292 15.11 -7.83 -9.75
CA PRO A 292 14.17 -8.69 -9.06
C PRO A 292 14.92 -9.88 -8.49
N PHE A 293 14.82 -10.09 -7.18
CA PHE A 293 15.20 -11.36 -6.57
C PHE A 293 14.17 -12.39 -7.07
N MET A 294 14.56 -13.17 -8.08
CA MET A 294 13.84 -14.38 -8.47
C MET A 294 13.91 -15.40 -7.34
N ALA A 295 12.75 -15.99 -7.04
CA ALA A 295 12.53 -17.11 -6.12
C ALA A 295 12.80 -16.80 -4.63
N VAL A 296 11.78 -17.03 -3.81
CA VAL A 296 12.00 -17.50 -2.44
C VAL A 296 12.81 -18.80 -2.58
N PRO A 297 14.08 -18.88 -2.12
CA PRO A 297 14.68 -20.18 -1.95
C PRO A 297 13.83 -20.88 -0.90
N GLU A 298 13.43 -22.13 -1.13
CA GLU A 298 13.09 -23.01 -0.02
C GLU A 298 14.34 -23.10 0.87
N ILE A 299 14.45 -22.20 1.85
CA ILE A 299 15.44 -22.32 2.91
C ILE A 299 14.88 -23.41 3.82
N GLY A 300 15.30 -24.65 3.54
CA GLY A 300 15.11 -25.76 4.46
C GLY A 300 15.65 -25.36 5.84
N PHE A 301 14.80 -25.47 6.84
CA PHE A 301 15.08 -25.14 8.24
C PHE A 301 16.25 -25.95 8.84
N GLU A 302 16.81 -26.91 8.09
CA GLU A 302 17.93 -27.77 8.47
C GLU A 302 19.31 -27.11 8.27
N ALA A 303 19.45 -26.13 7.38
CA ALA A 303 20.76 -25.54 7.05
C ALA A 303 21.31 -24.53 8.08
N LEU A 304 20.52 -24.16 9.10
CA LEU A 304 20.95 -23.30 10.21
C LEU A 304 21.43 -24.07 11.45
N THR A 305 21.44 -25.41 11.40
CA THR A 305 21.81 -26.26 12.55
C THR A 305 23.13 -27.03 12.40
N SER A 306 23.81 -26.93 11.26
CA SER A 306 25.00 -27.74 10.96
C SER A 306 26.36 -27.04 11.06
N VAL A 307 26.43 -25.80 11.59
CA VAL A 307 27.71 -25.10 11.83
C VAL A 307 27.90 -24.82 13.32
N THR A 308 27.83 -25.86 14.15
CA THR A 308 28.44 -25.84 15.49
C THR A 308 28.83 -27.26 15.93
N LYS A 309 30.03 -27.69 15.55
CA LYS A 309 30.97 -28.56 16.29
C LYS A 309 32.06 -28.99 15.30
N THR A 310 33.31 -29.00 15.78
CA THR A 310 34.60 -29.08 15.06
C THR A 310 34.88 -27.83 14.24
N GLU A 311 35.84 -26.95 14.54
CA GLU A 311 37.17 -27.14 15.12
C GLU A 311 37.52 -25.94 16.04
N ALA A 312 37.39 -26.12 17.35
CA ALA A 312 37.84 -25.16 18.34
C ALA A 312 38.70 -25.89 19.36
N GLU A 313 39.77 -26.53 18.91
CA GLU A 313 40.83 -27.05 19.78
C GLU A 313 42.11 -27.19 18.94
N ASN A 314 43.20 -26.62 19.46
CA ASN A 314 44.56 -26.60 18.93
C ASN A 314 44.86 -25.63 17.76
N ARG A 315 45.44 -24.46 18.08
CA ARG A 315 46.91 -24.29 17.97
C ARG A 315 47.37 -22.90 18.44
N LEU A 316 48.51 -22.96 19.11
CA LEU A 316 49.31 -21.89 19.69
C LEU A 316 49.82 -20.91 18.62
N LEU A 317 49.90 -19.63 18.97
CA LEU A 317 50.71 -18.64 18.26
C LEU A 317 52.20 -18.92 18.47
N PRO A 318 53.04 -18.66 17.46
CA PRO A 318 54.16 -17.77 17.74
C PRO A 318 54.45 -16.73 16.64
N GLU A 319 55.05 -15.64 17.12
CA GLU A 319 55.67 -14.54 16.39
C GLU A 319 56.73 -15.01 15.39
N SER A 320 56.80 -14.39 14.21
CA SER A 320 58.01 -13.75 13.65
C SER A 320 57.88 -13.46 12.15
N PHE A 321 58.34 -12.26 11.79
CA PHE A 321 59.05 -11.83 10.57
C PHE A 321 58.51 -10.56 9.91
N ARG A 322 59.21 -9.45 10.23
CA ARG A 322 59.36 -8.27 9.39
C ARG A 322 60.10 -8.62 8.11
N ILE A 323 59.66 -8.11 6.96
CA ILE A 323 60.53 -7.54 5.90
C ILE A 323 59.78 -6.37 5.21
N GLN A 324 60.39 -5.19 5.16
CA GLN A 324 60.15 -4.14 4.15
C GLN A 324 61.40 -4.06 3.23
N PRO A 325 61.47 -3.16 2.24
CA PRO A 325 60.89 -3.20 0.89
C PRO A 325 62.01 -3.20 -0.18
N GLN A 326 61.70 -3.37 -1.48
CA GLN A 326 62.36 -2.67 -2.61
C GLN A 326 61.94 -3.23 -4.00
N GLY A 327 61.79 -2.32 -4.98
CA GLY A 327 61.93 -2.65 -6.41
C GLY A 327 60.93 -2.00 -7.38
N LYS A 328 61.19 -0.77 -7.83
CA LYS A 328 60.86 -0.25 -9.19
C LYS A 328 62.06 -0.60 -10.11
N PRO A 329 61.99 -0.63 -11.47
CA PRO A 329 61.19 0.25 -12.35
C PRO A 329 60.67 -0.37 -13.68
N GLY A 330 59.94 0.41 -14.48
CA GLY A 330 59.77 0.17 -15.93
C GLY A 330 58.53 0.81 -16.56
N PHE A 331 58.67 2.02 -17.10
CA PHE A 331 57.66 2.75 -17.88
C PHE A 331 57.49 2.15 -19.29
N LEU A 332 56.24 2.07 -19.77
CA LEU A 332 55.90 2.28 -21.19
C LEU A 332 54.58 3.09 -21.26
N GLU A 333 54.67 4.25 -21.90
CA GLU A 333 53.56 5.12 -22.28
C GLU A 333 52.75 4.51 -23.44
N GLY A 334 51.44 4.78 -23.43
CA GLY A 334 50.53 4.41 -24.50
C GLY A 334 49.08 4.71 -24.14
N ALA A 335 48.74 6.01 -24.11
CA ALA A 335 47.37 6.47 -23.90
C ALA A 335 46.51 6.24 -25.16
N GLN A 336 45.46 5.42 -25.05
CA GLN A 336 44.18 5.62 -25.73
C GLN A 336 43.05 5.08 -24.82
N THR A 337 42.13 5.98 -24.48
CA THR A 337 40.93 5.77 -23.65
C THR A 337 39.92 4.82 -24.32
N PRO A 338 39.33 3.84 -23.60
CA PRO A 338 38.08 3.21 -24.03
C PRO A 338 36.90 4.20 -23.83
N PRO A 339 35.89 4.19 -24.71
CA PRO A 339 34.70 5.04 -24.57
C PRO A 339 33.85 4.63 -23.36
N PRO A 340 32.98 5.52 -22.84
CA PRO A 340 32.17 5.26 -21.65
C PRO A 340 31.22 4.08 -21.88
N ARG A 341 31.20 3.13 -20.94
CA ARG A 341 30.19 2.06 -20.89
C ARG A 341 28.82 2.69 -20.65
N ALA A 342 27.92 2.51 -21.60
CA ALA A 342 26.53 2.93 -21.52
C ALA A 342 25.82 2.29 -20.32
N GLU A 343 25.14 3.13 -19.56
CA GLU A 343 24.26 2.82 -18.42
C GLU A 343 23.17 1.83 -18.86
N ARG A 344 22.89 0.81 -18.02
CA ARG A 344 21.86 -0.21 -18.29
C ARG A 344 20.52 0.20 -17.69
N GLU A 345 19.52 0.40 -18.57
CA GLU A 345 18.09 0.65 -18.26
C GLU A 345 17.46 -0.46 -17.36
N PRO A 346 16.56 -0.13 -16.39
CA PRO A 346 15.95 -1.08 -15.47
C PRO A 346 14.81 -1.85 -16.15
N ASP A 347 14.50 -3.01 -15.58
CA ASP A 347 13.70 -4.07 -16.20
C ASP A 347 12.21 -3.69 -16.36
N PHE A 348 11.77 -3.60 -17.61
CA PHE A 348 10.41 -3.42 -18.16
C PHE A 348 9.27 -4.14 -17.42
N GLN A 349 9.56 -5.24 -16.73
CA GLN A 349 8.57 -6.05 -16.03
C GLN A 349 7.86 -5.25 -14.91
N GLU A 350 8.58 -4.38 -14.19
CA GLU A 350 8.01 -3.49 -13.14
C GLU A 350 7.19 -2.31 -13.71
N LYS A 351 7.50 -1.84 -14.93
CA LYS A 351 6.76 -0.72 -15.55
C LYS A 351 5.41 -1.14 -16.12
N ILE A 352 5.28 -2.40 -16.53
CA ILE A 352 4.02 -2.97 -17.02
C ILE A 352 3.06 -3.19 -15.84
N GLU A 353 3.55 -3.72 -14.71
CA GLU A 353 2.72 -4.06 -13.53
C GLU A 353 1.94 -2.86 -12.97
N SER A 354 2.52 -1.65 -12.99
CA SER A 354 1.88 -0.43 -12.49
C SER A 354 0.69 0.08 -13.33
N ALA A 355 0.74 -0.09 -14.66
CA ALA A 355 -0.39 0.21 -15.56
C ALA A 355 -1.39 -0.96 -15.58
N TYR A 356 -0.87 -2.18 -15.47
CA TYR A 356 -1.57 -3.46 -15.45
C TYR A 356 -2.48 -3.62 -14.22
N TYR A 357 -2.03 -3.21 -13.03
CA TYR A 357 -2.79 -3.29 -11.78
C TYR A 357 -4.02 -2.37 -11.79
N LYS A 358 -3.92 -1.20 -12.44
CA LYS A 358 -5.03 -0.26 -12.60
C LYS A 358 -6.01 -0.74 -13.69
N ALA A 359 -5.50 -1.26 -14.82
CA ALA A 359 -6.30 -1.71 -15.97
C ALA A 359 -7.20 -2.94 -15.72
N THR A 360 -6.88 -3.78 -14.73
CA THR A 360 -7.63 -5.03 -14.47
C THR A 360 -8.69 -4.97 -13.36
N LEU A 361 -8.96 -3.79 -12.78
CA LEU A 361 -9.84 -3.65 -11.60
C LEU A 361 -11.22 -3.02 -11.86
N CYS A 362 -11.66 -2.81 -13.11
CA CYS A 362 -13.06 -2.43 -13.34
C CYS A 362 -13.97 -3.65 -13.29
N LEU A 363 -14.34 -4.04 -12.08
CA LEU A 363 -15.50 -4.88 -11.81
C LEU A 363 -16.45 -4.23 -10.82
N ARG A 364 -16.91 -3.02 -11.18
CA ARG A 364 -18.17 -2.36 -10.76
C ARG A 364 -18.26 -1.00 -11.47
N GLU A 365 -19.40 -0.45 -11.88
CA GLU A 365 -20.82 -0.76 -11.71
C GLU A 365 -21.46 -0.80 -13.12
N ILE A 366 -22.40 -1.70 -13.40
CA ILE A 366 -23.28 -1.51 -14.57
C ILE A 366 -24.19 -0.32 -14.24
N LYS A 367 -23.82 0.88 -14.70
CA LYS A 367 -24.70 2.05 -14.74
C LYS A 367 -25.25 2.23 -16.15
N ASP A 368 -26.39 1.60 -16.39
CA ASP A 368 -27.57 2.13 -17.10
C ASP A 368 -28.58 0.97 -17.25
N GLN A 369 -29.82 0.99 -16.75
CA GLN A 369 -30.72 2.07 -16.35
C GLN A 369 -31.51 1.62 -15.10
N SER A 370 -31.89 2.58 -14.24
CA SER A 370 -32.64 2.44 -12.97
C SER A 370 -31.82 2.05 -11.73
N PRO A 371 -31.97 2.76 -10.58
CA PRO A 371 -31.44 2.27 -9.32
C PRO A 371 -32.13 0.95 -8.97
N LEU A 372 -31.35 -0.13 -8.91
CA LEU A 372 -31.84 -1.40 -8.41
C LEU A 372 -32.24 -1.19 -6.93
N SER A 373 -33.55 -1.20 -6.73
CA SER A 373 -34.22 -0.99 -5.46
C SER A 373 -33.86 -2.14 -4.49
N GLN A 374 -34.22 -1.98 -3.22
CA GLN A 374 -34.08 -3.07 -2.24
C GLN A 374 -34.83 -4.37 -2.66
N ALA A 375 -35.76 -4.28 -3.62
CA ALA A 375 -36.44 -5.42 -4.25
C ALA A 375 -35.54 -6.21 -5.22
N ASP A 376 -34.52 -5.60 -5.81
CA ASP A 376 -33.62 -6.26 -6.76
C ASP A 376 -32.53 -7.06 -6.06
N ARG A 377 -32.16 -6.68 -4.83
CA ARG A 377 -31.37 -7.53 -3.92
C ARG A 377 -32.15 -8.80 -3.51
N LEU A 378 -33.47 -8.77 -3.63
CA LEU A 378 -34.37 -9.88 -3.31
C LEU A 378 -34.74 -10.75 -4.53
N MET A 379 -34.29 -10.39 -5.74
CA MET A 379 -34.54 -11.15 -6.98
C MET A 379 -33.34 -11.99 -7.46
N VAL A 380 -32.42 -12.39 -6.57
CA VAL A 380 -31.48 -13.50 -6.85
C VAL A 380 -32.19 -14.82 -6.52
N GLN A 381 -33.27 -15.14 -7.23
CA GLN A 381 -33.98 -16.41 -7.09
C GLN A 381 -34.14 -17.19 -8.39
N ASP A 382 -33.78 -16.62 -9.54
CA ASP A 382 -33.85 -17.32 -10.82
C ASP A 382 -32.44 -17.69 -11.28
N GLU A 383 -32.07 -18.97 -11.13
CA GLU A 383 -30.75 -19.50 -11.53
C GLU A 383 -30.50 -19.42 -13.05
N ASN A 384 -31.51 -19.02 -13.84
CA ASN A 384 -31.44 -18.92 -15.30
C ASN A 384 -31.26 -17.49 -15.85
N ASP A 385 -31.25 -16.45 -15.02
CA ASP A 385 -30.98 -15.08 -15.50
C ASP A 385 -29.46 -14.83 -15.65
N ILE A 386 -29.00 -14.81 -16.91
CA ILE A 386 -27.61 -14.55 -17.28
C ILE A 386 -27.08 -13.25 -16.66
N ARG A 387 -27.89 -12.18 -16.61
CA ARG A 387 -27.45 -10.89 -16.07
C ARG A 387 -27.29 -10.94 -14.56
N ALA A 388 -28.20 -11.64 -13.87
CA ALA A 388 -28.08 -11.88 -12.43
C ALA A 388 -26.83 -12.71 -12.10
N CYS A 389 -26.54 -13.75 -12.88
CA CYS A 389 -25.36 -14.58 -12.73
C CYS A 389 -24.05 -13.78 -12.95
N LEU A 390 -23.98 -12.93 -13.99
CA LEU A 390 -22.82 -12.06 -14.23
C LEU A 390 -22.58 -11.06 -13.09
N ASN A 391 -23.65 -10.46 -12.56
CA ASN A 391 -23.57 -9.56 -11.40
C ASN A 391 -23.11 -10.31 -10.14
N GLN A 392 -23.63 -11.52 -9.90
CA GLN A 392 -23.25 -12.33 -8.75
C GLN A 392 -21.78 -12.77 -8.84
N ALA A 393 -21.32 -13.22 -10.00
CA ALA A 393 -19.92 -13.56 -10.23
C ALA A 393 -18.98 -12.37 -9.98
N THR A 394 -19.40 -11.17 -10.41
CA THR A 394 -18.67 -9.91 -10.18
C THR A 394 -18.57 -9.57 -8.70
N LEU A 395 -19.65 -9.75 -7.92
CA LEU A 395 -19.65 -9.55 -6.47
C LEU A 395 -18.72 -10.55 -5.76
N LEU A 396 -18.79 -11.82 -6.12
CA LEU A 396 -17.91 -12.86 -5.56
C LEU A 396 -16.43 -12.61 -5.89
N ALA A 397 -16.14 -12.15 -7.11
CA ALA A 397 -14.79 -11.76 -7.50
C ALA A 397 -14.26 -10.60 -6.64
N ASN A 398 -15.08 -9.60 -6.34
CA ASN A 398 -14.72 -8.48 -5.45
C ASN A 398 -14.52 -8.92 -3.99
N GLU A 399 -15.17 -9.99 -3.56
CA GLU A 399 -14.95 -10.63 -2.25
C GLU A 399 -13.76 -11.62 -2.25
N ALA A 400 -12.98 -11.65 -3.34
CA ALA A 400 -11.87 -12.59 -3.57
C ALA A 400 -12.26 -14.08 -3.60
N LYS A 401 -13.56 -14.39 -3.78
CA LYS A 401 -14.08 -15.76 -3.93
C LYS A 401 -14.01 -16.20 -5.40
N TYR A 402 -12.80 -16.27 -5.94
CA TYR A 402 -12.57 -16.49 -7.38
C TYR A 402 -13.10 -17.83 -7.90
N LYS A 403 -13.03 -18.88 -7.08
CA LYS A 403 -13.52 -20.21 -7.46
C LYS A 403 -15.04 -20.23 -7.63
N GLU A 404 -15.77 -19.65 -6.67
CA GLU A 404 -17.23 -19.54 -6.72
C GLU A 404 -17.67 -18.64 -7.88
N ALA A 405 -16.96 -17.52 -8.12
CA ALA A 405 -17.21 -16.65 -9.26
C ALA A 405 -17.02 -17.40 -10.60
N ALA A 406 -15.95 -18.19 -10.73
CA ALA A 406 -15.68 -18.97 -11.93
C ALA A 406 -16.73 -20.08 -12.16
N GLU A 407 -17.22 -20.72 -11.10
CA GLU A 407 -18.30 -21.72 -11.18
C GLU A 407 -19.61 -21.11 -11.68
N ILE A 408 -19.96 -19.90 -11.26
CA ILE A 408 -21.13 -19.18 -11.78
C ILE A 408 -20.95 -18.83 -13.26
N LEU A 409 -19.77 -18.31 -13.63
CA LEU A 409 -19.47 -17.96 -15.02
C LEU A 409 -19.42 -19.18 -15.93
N ALA A 410 -19.01 -20.34 -15.43
CA ALA A 410 -19.06 -21.61 -16.14
C ALA A 410 -20.51 -21.95 -16.56
N LYS A 411 -21.47 -21.77 -15.65
CA LYS A 411 -22.91 -21.93 -15.97
C LYS A 411 -23.39 -20.91 -17.00
N VAL A 412 -22.92 -19.66 -16.91
CA VAL A 412 -23.27 -18.62 -17.90
C VAL A 412 -22.79 -19.02 -19.29
N VAL A 413 -21.56 -19.53 -19.45
CA VAL A 413 -21.04 -19.91 -20.77
C VAL A 413 -21.63 -21.23 -21.30
N GLU A 414 -22.21 -22.07 -20.44
CA GLU A 414 -23.00 -23.23 -20.87
C GLU A 414 -24.32 -22.81 -21.52
N VAL A 415 -24.97 -21.76 -20.98
CA VAL A 415 -26.22 -21.20 -21.51
C VAL A 415 -25.97 -20.27 -22.70
N ASP A 416 -24.95 -19.42 -22.61
CA ASP A 416 -24.51 -18.48 -23.65
C ASP A 416 -23.01 -18.61 -23.94
N ASN A 417 -22.69 -19.51 -24.88
CA ASN A 417 -21.32 -19.79 -25.31
C ASN A 417 -20.67 -18.68 -26.18
N LEU A 418 -21.36 -17.55 -26.38
CA LEU A 418 -20.86 -16.35 -27.03
C LEU A 418 -20.89 -15.13 -26.08
N SER A 419 -21.05 -15.33 -24.77
CA SER A 419 -21.04 -14.22 -23.82
C SER A 419 -19.65 -13.60 -23.70
N VAL A 420 -19.45 -12.46 -24.36
CA VAL A 420 -18.21 -11.66 -24.34
C VAL A 420 -17.82 -11.31 -22.90
N GLU A 421 -18.81 -10.90 -22.09
CA GLU A 421 -18.62 -10.48 -20.71
C GLU A 421 -18.23 -11.65 -19.81
N ALA A 422 -18.88 -12.82 -19.95
CA ALA A 422 -18.53 -14.00 -19.16
C ALA A 422 -17.12 -14.49 -19.46
N TYR A 423 -16.72 -14.55 -20.74
CA TYR A 423 -15.36 -14.94 -21.10
C TYR A 423 -14.32 -13.91 -20.68
N TYR A 424 -14.64 -12.61 -20.72
CA TYR A 424 -13.72 -11.58 -20.23
C TYR A 424 -13.48 -11.72 -18.72
N LEU A 425 -14.56 -11.92 -17.96
CA LEU A 425 -14.52 -12.18 -16.52
C LEU A 425 -13.72 -13.44 -16.17
N LEU A 426 -13.98 -14.55 -16.86
CA LEU A 426 -13.21 -15.79 -16.70
C LEU A 426 -11.72 -15.58 -17.00
N GLY A 427 -11.39 -14.77 -18.03
CA GLY A 427 -10.01 -14.41 -18.35
C GLY A 427 -9.32 -13.62 -17.24
N VAL A 428 -10.00 -12.63 -16.67
CA VAL A 428 -9.49 -11.84 -15.53
C VAL A 428 -9.32 -12.73 -14.28
N LEU A 429 -10.31 -13.56 -13.97
CA LEU A 429 -10.23 -14.49 -12.83
C LEU A 429 -9.09 -15.50 -12.98
N SER A 430 -8.97 -16.11 -14.17
CA SER A 430 -7.89 -17.07 -14.48
C SER A 430 -6.52 -16.42 -14.31
N TYR A 431 -6.37 -15.17 -14.78
CA TYR A 431 -5.14 -14.43 -14.57
C TYR A 431 -4.86 -14.22 -13.08
N LYS A 432 -5.86 -13.75 -12.31
CA LYS A 432 -5.70 -13.46 -10.87
C LYS A 432 -5.39 -14.72 -10.06
N SER A 433 -5.86 -15.89 -10.48
CA SER A 433 -5.51 -17.18 -9.88
C SER A 433 -4.17 -17.75 -10.36
N GLY A 434 -3.45 -17.07 -11.25
CA GLY A 434 -2.18 -17.50 -11.81
C GLY A 434 -2.29 -18.50 -12.98
N ASP A 435 -3.51 -18.82 -13.43
CA ASP A 435 -3.77 -19.66 -14.59
C ASP A 435 -3.64 -18.84 -15.89
N LEU A 436 -2.40 -18.66 -16.33
CA LEU A 436 -2.08 -17.88 -17.53
C LEU A 436 -2.55 -18.55 -18.83
N GLU A 437 -2.65 -19.87 -18.86
CA GLU A 437 -3.14 -20.60 -20.04
C GLU A 437 -4.65 -20.49 -20.18
N GLY A 438 -5.38 -20.65 -19.06
CA GLY A 438 -6.81 -20.36 -18.98
C GLY A 438 -7.10 -18.92 -19.35
N ALA A 439 -6.36 -17.95 -18.81
CA ALA A 439 -6.52 -16.54 -19.15
C ALA A 439 -6.35 -16.27 -20.66
N GLN A 440 -5.32 -16.84 -21.29
CA GLN A 440 -5.13 -16.73 -22.75
C GLN A 440 -6.30 -17.33 -23.52
N THR A 441 -6.77 -18.51 -23.12
CA THR A 441 -7.88 -19.20 -23.76
C THR A 441 -9.14 -18.35 -23.74
N HIS A 442 -9.47 -17.80 -22.56
CA HIS A 442 -10.64 -16.95 -22.38
C HIS A 442 -10.53 -15.62 -23.12
N PHE A 443 -9.39 -14.91 -23.06
CA PHE A 443 -9.23 -13.65 -23.82
C PHE A 443 -9.21 -13.85 -25.34
N ARG A 444 -8.67 -14.97 -25.84
CA ARG A 444 -8.79 -15.32 -27.26
C ARG A 444 -10.24 -15.59 -27.66
N LYS A 445 -11.03 -16.20 -26.78
CA LYS A 445 -12.47 -16.40 -27.01
C LYS A 445 -13.22 -15.06 -27.03
N VAL A 446 -12.86 -14.11 -26.16
CA VAL A 446 -13.37 -12.72 -26.22
C VAL A 446 -13.06 -12.09 -27.58
N ILE A 447 -11.82 -12.14 -28.04
CA ILE A 447 -11.42 -11.59 -29.35
C ILE A 447 -12.14 -12.27 -30.52
N TYR A 448 -12.39 -13.58 -30.42
CA TYR A 448 -13.11 -14.34 -31.43
C TYR A 448 -14.56 -13.88 -31.57
N VAL A 449 -15.21 -13.55 -30.45
CA VAL A 449 -16.61 -13.11 -30.43
C VAL A 449 -16.74 -11.60 -30.66
N ASP A 450 -15.86 -10.80 -30.06
CA ASP A 450 -15.79 -9.34 -30.17
C ASP A 450 -14.39 -8.91 -30.64
N PRO A 451 -14.14 -8.87 -31.98
CA PRO A 451 -12.88 -8.43 -32.56
C PRO A 451 -12.54 -6.96 -32.29
N ASP A 452 -13.46 -6.16 -31.77
CA ASP A 452 -13.24 -4.75 -31.40
C ASP A 452 -12.95 -4.58 -29.89
N SER A 453 -12.77 -5.69 -29.17
CA SER A 453 -12.46 -5.71 -27.74
C SER A 453 -11.01 -5.29 -27.47
N VAL A 454 -10.82 -3.98 -27.27
CA VAL A 454 -9.52 -3.36 -26.92
C VAL A 454 -8.90 -4.02 -25.70
N LEU A 455 -9.68 -4.25 -24.64
CA LEU A 455 -9.16 -4.77 -23.37
C LEU A 455 -8.73 -6.23 -23.48
N ALA A 456 -9.35 -7.04 -24.35
CA ALA A 456 -8.91 -8.41 -24.58
C ALA A 456 -7.55 -8.45 -25.27
N TYR A 457 -7.33 -7.60 -26.28
CA TYR A 457 -6.01 -7.43 -26.90
C TYR A 457 -4.97 -6.89 -25.92
N PHE A 458 -5.33 -5.91 -25.11
CA PHE A 458 -4.45 -5.35 -24.09
C PHE A 458 -4.02 -6.39 -23.05
N ASN A 459 -4.97 -7.12 -22.47
CA ASN A 459 -4.69 -8.16 -21.48
C ASN A 459 -3.92 -9.35 -22.08
N LEU A 460 -4.26 -9.78 -23.30
CA LEU A 460 -3.53 -10.84 -23.98
C LEU A 460 -2.08 -10.41 -24.31
N GLY A 461 -1.90 -9.16 -24.72
CA GLY A 461 -0.58 -8.55 -24.92
C GLY A 461 0.27 -8.57 -23.65
N ASN A 462 -0.32 -8.20 -22.51
CA ASN A 462 0.34 -8.25 -21.21
C ASN A 462 0.68 -9.68 -20.76
N ILE A 463 -0.18 -10.66 -21.02
CA ILE A 463 0.12 -12.07 -20.71
C ILE A 463 1.31 -12.57 -21.53
N TYR A 464 1.32 -12.30 -22.84
CA TYR A 464 2.48 -12.65 -23.67
C TYR A 464 3.75 -11.94 -23.22
N LEU A 465 3.62 -10.70 -22.74
CA LEU A 465 4.72 -9.92 -22.22
C LEU A 465 5.32 -10.53 -20.96
N TYR A 466 4.47 -10.94 -20.02
CA TYR A 466 4.85 -11.68 -18.82
C TYR A 466 5.57 -12.99 -19.17
N GLN A 467 5.12 -13.67 -20.22
CA GLN A 467 5.73 -14.89 -20.76
C GLN A 467 6.98 -14.62 -21.64
N LYS A 468 7.44 -13.37 -21.77
CA LYS A 468 8.57 -12.94 -22.64
C LYS A 468 8.37 -13.25 -24.13
N ARG A 469 7.12 -13.43 -24.57
CA ARG A 469 6.72 -13.65 -25.97
C ARG A 469 6.53 -12.31 -26.67
N PHE A 470 7.64 -11.60 -26.88
CA PHE A 470 7.66 -10.20 -27.32
C PHE A 470 6.98 -9.94 -28.68
N SER A 471 7.16 -10.84 -29.65
CA SER A 471 6.55 -10.71 -30.98
C SER A 471 5.02 -10.76 -30.93
N GLU A 472 4.48 -11.70 -30.14
CA GLU A 472 3.04 -11.86 -29.93
C GLU A 472 2.48 -10.72 -29.08
N ALA A 473 3.18 -10.33 -28.01
CA ALA A 473 2.82 -9.16 -27.21
C ALA A 473 2.70 -7.89 -28.09
N ALA A 474 3.72 -7.62 -28.92
CA ALA A 474 3.72 -6.48 -29.82
C ALA A 474 2.56 -6.54 -30.83
N ARG A 475 2.22 -7.73 -31.32
CA ARG A 475 1.06 -7.90 -32.21
C ARG A 475 -0.22 -7.47 -31.50
N GLU A 476 -0.46 -7.93 -30.28
CA GLU A 476 -1.70 -7.61 -29.57
C GLU A 476 -1.79 -6.12 -29.17
N PHE A 477 -0.68 -5.49 -28.73
CA PHE A 477 -0.69 -4.04 -28.46
C PHE A 477 -0.93 -3.21 -29.74
N ARG A 478 -0.40 -3.62 -30.90
CA ARG A 478 -0.71 -2.95 -32.18
C ARG A 478 -2.18 -3.10 -32.56
N ASN A 479 -2.79 -4.26 -32.29
CA ASN A 479 -4.22 -4.46 -32.49
C ASN A 479 -5.03 -3.53 -31.58
N ALA A 480 -4.70 -3.45 -30.29
CA ALA A 480 -5.34 -2.53 -29.34
C ALA A 480 -5.22 -1.07 -29.78
N ILE A 481 -4.03 -0.61 -30.19
CA ILE A 481 -3.80 0.76 -30.69
C ILE A 481 -4.65 1.05 -31.92
N ARG A 482 -4.68 0.14 -32.90
CA ARG A 482 -5.47 0.32 -34.13
C ARG A 482 -6.95 0.54 -33.83
N LEU A 483 -7.49 -0.15 -32.83
CA LEU A 483 -8.88 -0.02 -32.40
C LEU A 483 -9.11 1.30 -31.64
N LEU A 484 -8.18 1.68 -30.78
CA LEU A 484 -8.25 2.89 -29.97
C LEU A 484 -8.08 4.18 -30.78
N GLU A 485 -7.22 4.20 -31.81
CA GLU A 485 -6.99 5.38 -32.66
C GLU A 485 -8.23 5.83 -33.45
N ARG A 486 -9.24 4.96 -33.54
CA ARG A 486 -10.51 5.25 -34.21
C ARG A 486 -11.57 5.85 -33.28
N ARG A 487 -11.25 6.04 -31.99
CA ARG A 487 -12.19 6.50 -30.96
C ARG A 487 -11.78 7.88 -30.42
N PRO A 488 -12.73 8.73 -29.97
CA PRO A 488 -12.45 9.97 -29.25
C PRO A 488 -11.55 9.73 -28.04
N LYS A 489 -10.60 10.62 -27.81
CA LYS A 489 -9.55 10.48 -26.78
C LYS A 489 -10.09 10.44 -25.35
N ASP A 490 -11.20 11.12 -25.12
CA ASP A 490 -11.93 11.26 -23.88
C ASP A 490 -13.01 10.17 -23.66
N GLU A 491 -13.29 9.34 -24.67
CA GLU A 491 -14.21 8.22 -24.55
C GLU A 491 -13.69 7.21 -23.51
N GLN A 492 -14.57 6.71 -22.64
CA GLN A 492 -14.27 5.61 -21.73
C GLN A 492 -14.29 4.27 -22.48
N VAL A 493 -13.40 3.37 -22.10
CA VAL A 493 -13.27 2.08 -22.78
C VAL A 493 -14.28 1.08 -22.21
N LYS A 494 -15.04 0.40 -23.07
CA LYS A 494 -16.02 -0.64 -22.67
C LYS A 494 -15.40 -1.64 -21.69
N PHE A 495 -16.12 -1.95 -20.60
CA PHE A 495 -15.67 -2.73 -19.43
C PHE A 495 -14.62 -2.05 -18.53
N CYS A 496 -14.32 -0.77 -18.77
CA CYS A 496 -13.39 -0.01 -17.94
C CYS A 496 -13.68 1.50 -17.94
N GLU A 497 -14.58 1.93 -17.04
CA GLU A 497 -15.01 3.33 -16.92
C GLU A 497 -13.92 4.24 -16.35
N ASP A 498 -12.91 3.69 -15.67
CA ASP A 498 -11.83 4.47 -15.05
C ASP A 498 -10.74 4.91 -16.04
N PHE A 499 -10.72 4.38 -17.28
CA PHE A 499 -9.72 4.75 -18.29
C PHE A 499 -10.33 5.31 -19.57
N THR A 500 -9.74 6.43 -20.00
CA THR A 500 -10.02 7.01 -21.30
C THR A 500 -9.23 6.29 -22.41
N VAL A 501 -9.71 6.42 -23.64
CA VAL A 501 -9.00 5.98 -24.85
C VAL A 501 -7.59 6.54 -24.90
N GLU A 502 -7.37 7.81 -24.54
CA GLU A 502 -6.04 8.43 -24.50
C GLU A 502 -5.10 7.73 -23.51
N PHE A 503 -5.62 7.32 -22.35
CA PHE A 503 -4.83 6.58 -21.35
C PHE A 503 -4.34 5.25 -21.90
N LEU A 504 -5.25 4.42 -22.45
CA LEU A 504 -4.88 3.12 -23.01
C LEU A 504 -4.00 3.24 -24.26
N LEU A 505 -4.21 4.25 -25.10
CA LEU A 505 -3.34 4.52 -26.25
C LEU A 505 -1.91 4.79 -25.80
N ARG A 506 -1.75 5.63 -24.77
CA ARG A 506 -0.44 5.96 -24.22
C ARG A 506 0.23 4.73 -23.59
N ALA A 507 -0.53 3.93 -22.84
CA ALA A 507 -0.04 2.69 -22.26
C ALA A 507 0.48 1.73 -23.34
N CYS A 508 -0.34 1.40 -24.35
CA CYS A 508 0.06 0.50 -25.43
C CYS A 508 1.28 0.99 -26.22
N ARG A 509 1.35 2.30 -26.51
CA ARG A 509 2.46 2.89 -27.27
C ARG A 509 3.77 2.82 -26.48
N ASN A 510 3.74 3.15 -25.19
CA ASN A 510 4.92 3.04 -24.33
C ASN A 510 5.42 1.60 -24.28
N THR A 511 4.51 0.64 -24.07
CA THR A 511 4.87 -0.78 -24.02
C THR A 511 5.44 -1.28 -25.35
N LEU A 512 4.93 -0.82 -26.51
CA LEU A 512 5.51 -1.18 -27.81
C LEU A 512 6.93 -0.65 -28.02
N VAL A 513 7.20 0.59 -27.58
CA VAL A 513 8.55 1.16 -27.62
C VAL A 513 9.49 0.29 -26.78
N GLU A 514 9.06 -0.12 -25.58
CA GLU A 514 9.85 -0.99 -24.71
C GLU A 514 10.06 -2.40 -25.29
N ILE A 515 9.06 -2.97 -25.97
CA ILE A 515 9.22 -4.24 -26.70
C ILE A 515 10.24 -4.11 -27.83
N SER A 516 10.20 -3.03 -28.61
CA SER A 516 11.14 -2.83 -29.73
C SER A 516 12.59 -2.73 -29.26
N LYS A 517 12.85 -2.01 -28.17
CA LYS A 517 14.18 -1.95 -27.52
C LYS A 517 14.73 -3.32 -27.12
N ARG A 518 13.84 -4.27 -26.78
CA ARG A 518 14.22 -5.63 -26.35
C ARG A 518 14.35 -6.63 -27.49
N GLY A 519 13.58 -6.47 -28.57
CA GLY A 519 13.65 -7.31 -29.76
C GLY A 519 14.98 -7.19 -30.52
N GLU A 520 15.51 -5.96 -30.66
CA GLU A 520 16.79 -5.71 -31.35
C GLU A 520 18.02 -6.28 -30.60
N GLY A 521 17.91 -6.47 -29.28
CA GLY A 521 18.96 -7.11 -28.48
C GLY A 521 19.03 -8.63 -28.65
N TYR A 522 17.92 -9.28 -29.01
CA TYR A 522 17.81 -10.72 -29.20
C TYR A 522 18.28 -11.16 -30.59
N GLU A 523 18.02 -10.37 -31.65
CA GLU A 523 18.49 -10.68 -33.01
C GLU A 523 20.01 -10.48 -33.21
N ARG A 524 20.68 -9.74 -32.34
CA ARG A 524 22.14 -9.57 -32.37
C ARG A 524 22.92 -10.62 -31.57
N THR A 525 22.22 -11.51 -30.86
CA THR A 525 22.83 -12.56 -30.03
C THR A 525 22.44 -13.98 -30.45
N GLY A 526 21.71 -14.12 -31.57
CA GLY A 526 21.37 -15.39 -32.23
C GLY A 526 22.36 -15.79 -33.31
#